data_AF-A0A935R018-F1
#
_entry.id   AF-A0A935R018-F1
#
_cell.length_a   1.000
_cell.length_b   1.000
_cell.length_c   1.000
_cell.angle_alpha   90.00
_cell.angle_beta   90.00
_cell.angle_gamma   90.00
#
_symmetry.space_group_name_H-M   'P 1'
#
loop_
_entity.id
_entity.type
_entity.pdbx_description
1 polymer ?
#
loop_
_entity_poly.entity_id
_entity_poly.type
_entity_poly.pdbx_seq_one_letter_code
_entity_poly.pdbx_strand_id
1 'polypeptide(L)'
;MSTTPHDHLFKLVFSEPSELAPVLRALLPPSVALHLDLAQLSPAPTEQLDGDLRMRAPDLLYRAPWRSGDRAEVVFVIEHQSSPDPLMPLRALRTTVRVWEQVEGSRLPMVVTLLFAHGAKPWTAPTRVSELYDAAPDAVAGLGGALPELRLVLQDLAITPDEAMPGEGGGKLALILLRHAHKGNVWDALEANVPLFAEAVKRLGDSRAVGLLTYAMHVSDVPWERRLAEKILPLLKPPQREVDRGLRRPTF
;
A
#
# COMPACT_ATOMS: atom_id res chain seq x y z
N MET A 1 9.58 -3.32 -17.91
CA MET A 1 9.33 -2.68 -16.61
C MET A 1 10.66 -2.59 -15.88
N SER A 2 11.22 -1.40 -15.71
CA SER A 2 12.34 -1.22 -14.78
C SER A 2 11.70 -1.20 -13.38
N THR A 3 11.82 -2.30 -12.65
CA THR A 3 11.37 -2.42 -11.26
C THR A 3 12.33 -1.62 -10.40
N THR A 4 11.96 -0.36 -10.12
CA THR A 4 12.71 0.45 -9.16
C THR A 4 12.65 -0.23 -7.78
N PRO A 5 13.64 -0.02 -6.90
CA PRO A 5 13.60 -0.54 -5.53
C PRO A 5 12.31 -0.17 -4.79
N HIS A 6 11.73 1.00 -5.08
CA HIS A 6 10.47 1.48 -4.49
C HIS A 6 9.27 0.65 -4.95
N ASP A 7 9.17 0.35 -6.25
CA ASP A 7 8.11 -0.50 -6.81
C ASP A 7 8.18 -1.91 -6.22
N HIS A 8 9.39 -2.46 -6.11
CA HIS A 8 9.60 -3.78 -5.52
C HIS A 8 9.19 -3.81 -4.05
N LEU A 9 9.60 -2.83 -3.24
CA LEU A 9 9.20 -2.77 -1.82
C LEU A 9 7.67 -2.68 -1.68
N PHE A 10 7.05 -1.77 -2.44
CA PHE A 10 5.61 -1.55 -2.36
C PHE A 10 4.85 -2.85 -2.67
N LYS A 11 5.19 -3.53 -3.76
CA LYS A 11 4.57 -4.80 -4.14
C LYS A 11 4.89 -5.91 -3.15
N LEU A 12 6.12 -6.01 -2.65
CA LEU A 12 6.50 -7.04 -1.68
C LEU A 12 5.62 -7.01 -0.43
N VAL A 13 5.33 -5.82 0.09
CA VAL A 13 4.58 -5.64 1.33
C VAL A 13 3.08 -5.64 1.08
N PHE A 14 2.59 -4.85 0.12
CA PHE A 14 1.16 -4.69 -0.10
C PHE A 14 0.53 -5.81 -0.92
N SER A 15 1.31 -6.76 -1.44
CA SER A 15 0.77 -8.05 -1.92
C SER A 15 0.20 -8.90 -0.79
N GLU A 16 0.58 -8.64 0.47
CA GLU A 16 0.01 -9.32 1.64
C GLU A 16 -1.28 -8.63 2.11
N PRO A 17 -2.45 -9.30 2.06
CA PRO A 17 -3.71 -8.69 2.47
C PRO A 17 -3.70 -8.20 3.93
N SER A 18 -2.96 -8.89 4.81
CA SER A 18 -2.83 -8.53 6.23
C SER A 18 -2.14 -7.19 6.48
N GLU A 19 -1.34 -6.71 5.53
CA GLU A 19 -0.68 -5.40 5.61
C GLU A 19 -1.48 -4.30 4.89
N LEU A 20 -2.20 -4.66 3.82
CA LEU A 20 -3.06 -3.72 3.10
C LEU A 20 -4.38 -3.42 3.85
N ALA A 21 -4.99 -4.42 4.49
CA ALA A 21 -6.28 -4.26 5.16
C ALA A 21 -6.29 -3.15 6.25
N PRO A 22 -5.28 -3.04 7.14
CA PRO A 22 -5.19 -1.92 8.08
C PRO A 22 -5.09 -0.55 7.40
N VAL A 23 -4.37 -0.46 6.27
CA VAL A 23 -4.24 0.77 5.49
C VAL A 23 -5.59 1.14 4.86
N LEU A 24 -6.30 0.20 4.24
CA LEU A 24 -7.65 0.43 3.70
C LEU A 24 -8.60 0.92 4.80
N ARG A 25 -8.57 0.32 5.98
CA ARG A 25 -9.40 0.74 7.12
C ARG A 25 -9.14 2.18 7.55
N ALA A 26 -7.87 2.61 7.50
CA ALA A 26 -7.49 3.97 7.87
C ALA A 26 -7.85 5.03 6.81
N LEU A 27 -7.79 4.67 5.52
CA LEU A 27 -8.00 5.61 4.41
C LEU A 27 -9.43 5.71 3.92
N LEU A 28 -10.24 4.66 4.12
CA LEU A 28 -11.64 4.66 3.70
C LEU A 28 -12.52 5.45 4.68
N PRO A 29 -13.62 6.07 4.19
CA PRO A 29 -14.64 6.62 5.08
C PRO A 29 -15.14 5.53 6.05
N PRO A 30 -15.34 5.85 7.34
CA PRO A 30 -15.82 4.87 8.32
C PRO A 30 -17.15 4.22 7.91
N SER A 31 -18.03 4.98 7.24
CA SER A 31 -19.30 4.49 6.70
C SER A 31 -19.14 3.39 5.64
N VAL A 32 -18.00 3.32 4.97
CA VAL A 32 -17.66 2.25 4.01
C VAL A 32 -16.92 1.13 4.73
N ALA A 33 -15.85 1.46 5.47
CA ALA A 33 -14.97 0.48 6.10
C ALA A 33 -15.70 -0.45 7.09
N LEU A 34 -16.71 0.05 7.81
CA LEU A 34 -17.49 -0.74 8.78
C LEU A 34 -18.31 -1.85 8.11
N HIS A 35 -18.74 -1.66 6.86
CA HIS A 35 -19.58 -2.61 6.14
C HIS A 35 -18.78 -3.64 5.33
N LEU A 36 -17.46 -3.45 5.22
CA LEU A 36 -16.57 -4.35 4.49
C LEU A 36 -15.99 -5.42 5.42
N ASP A 37 -15.87 -6.64 4.90
CA ASP A 37 -15.09 -7.68 5.56
C ASP A 37 -13.63 -7.71 5.08
N LEU A 38 -12.84 -6.74 5.57
CA LEU A 38 -11.42 -6.63 5.24
C LEU A 38 -10.57 -7.83 5.74
N ALA A 39 -11.12 -8.70 6.58
CA ALA A 39 -10.45 -9.96 6.95
C ALA A 39 -10.45 -10.98 5.79
N GLN A 40 -11.37 -10.82 4.84
CA GLN A 40 -11.46 -11.62 3.61
C GLN A 40 -10.94 -10.85 2.38
N LEU A 41 -10.14 -9.81 2.60
CA LEU A 41 -9.47 -9.10 1.51
C LEU A 41 -8.59 -10.09 0.73
N SER A 42 -8.82 -10.19 -0.58
CA SER A 42 -8.11 -11.15 -1.44
C SER A 42 -7.57 -10.48 -2.71
N PRO A 43 -6.37 -10.87 -3.17
CA PRO A 43 -5.80 -10.33 -4.40
C PRO A 43 -6.60 -10.82 -5.61
N ALA A 44 -6.69 -9.97 -6.63
CA ALA A 44 -7.29 -10.30 -7.92
C ALA A 44 -6.25 -10.12 -9.05
N PRO A 45 -6.32 -10.92 -10.14
CA PRO A 45 -5.39 -10.79 -11.26
C PRO A 45 -5.49 -9.42 -11.91
N THR A 46 -4.35 -8.78 -12.17
CA THR A 46 -4.29 -7.48 -12.86
C THR A 46 -4.32 -7.64 -14.37
N GLU A 47 -3.79 -8.78 -14.86
CA GLU A 47 -3.63 -9.15 -16.26
C GLU A 47 -4.97 -9.38 -16.96
N GLN A 48 -6.03 -9.69 -16.19
CA GLN A 48 -7.38 -9.79 -16.71
C GLN A 48 -7.92 -8.44 -17.18
N LEU A 49 -7.36 -7.34 -16.67
CA LEU A 49 -7.68 -5.99 -17.10
C LEU A 49 -6.84 -5.55 -18.31
N ASP A 50 -5.91 -6.38 -18.83
CA ASP A 50 -5.03 -6.03 -19.94
C ASP A 50 -5.66 -6.37 -21.31
N GLY A 51 -6.67 -5.59 -21.70
CA GLY A 51 -7.27 -5.65 -23.04
C GLY A 51 -6.72 -4.65 -24.05
N ASP A 52 -5.88 -3.69 -23.63
CA ASP A 52 -5.28 -2.67 -24.51
C ASP A 52 -3.82 -2.47 -24.10
N LEU A 53 -2.90 -2.72 -25.03
CA LEU A 53 -1.45 -2.58 -24.86
C LEU A 53 -1.02 -1.14 -24.50
N ARG A 54 -1.92 -0.15 -24.64
CA ARG A 54 -1.68 1.25 -24.27
C ARG A 54 -1.93 1.54 -22.78
N MET A 55 -2.55 0.61 -22.05
CA MET A 55 -2.88 0.77 -20.64
C MET A 55 -1.82 0.09 -19.78
N ARG A 56 -1.26 0.83 -18.83
CA ARG A 56 -0.44 0.25 -17.76
C ARG A 56 -1.37 -0.49 -16.80
N ALA A 57 -1.10 -1.78 -16.54
CA ALA A 57 -1.77 -2.54 -15.50
C ALA A 57 -1.62 -1.85 -14.13
N PRO A 58 -2.66 -1.89 -13.26
CA PRO A 58 -2.53 -1.35 -11.91
C PRO A 58 -1.46 -2.12 -11.13
N ASP A 59 -0.81 -1.47 -10.16
CA ASP A 59 0.27 -2.12 -9.41
C ASP A 59 -0.25 -3.30 -8.58
N LEU A 60 -1.43 -3.18 -7.95
CA LEU A 60 -2.15 -4.30 -7.33
C LEU A 60 -3.68 -4.14 -7.49
N LEU A 61 -4.41 -5.25 -7.46
CA LEU A 61 -5.87 -5.30 -7.47
C LEU A 61 -6.37 -6.21 -6.36
N TYR A 62 -7.39 -5.77 -5.63
CA TYR A 62 -7.97 -6.52 -4.51
C TYR A 62 -9.49 -6.53 -4.56
N ARG A 63 -10.08 -7.55 -3.93
CA ARG A 63 -11.52 -7.67 -3.70
C ARG A 63 -11.79 -7.81 -2.21
N ALA A 64 -12.83 -7.15 -1.73
CA ALA A 64 -13.34 -7.35 -0.37
C ALA A 64 -14.87 -7.53 -0.40
N PRO A 65 -15.39 -8.58 0.25
CA PRO A 65 -16.82 -8.78 0.35
C PRO A 65 -17.46 -7.77 1.32
N TRP A 66 -18.74 -7.48 1.07
CA TRP A 66 -19.57 -6.82 2.07
C TRP A 66 -19.93 -7.82 3.17
N ARG A 67 -19.94 -7.36 4.42
CA ARG A 67 -20.38 -8.18 5.56
C ARG A 67 -21.79 -8.71 5.42
N SER A 68 -22.65 -8.04 4.66
CA SER A 68 -24.02 -8.50 4.38
C SER A 68 -24.08 -9.73 3.47
N GLY A 69 -23.02 -10.00 2.68
CA GLY A 69 -22.92 -11.16 1.78
C GLY A 69 -23.85 -11.14 0.55
N ASP A 70 -24.70 -10.13 0.41
CA ASP A 70 -25.79 -10.06 -0.59
C ASP A 70 -25.53 -9.01 -1.69
N ARG A 71 -24.29 -8.59 -1.85
CA ARG A 71 -23.84 -7.55 -2.81
C ARG A 71 -22.56 -7.99 -3.50
N ALA A 72 -22.32 -7.49 -4.70
CA ALA A 72 -21.05 -7.65 -5.39
C ALA A 72 -19.90 -7.08 -4.54
N GLU A 73 -18.77 -7.78 -4.49
CA GLU A 73 -17.58 -7.36 -3.76
C GLU A 73 -17.08 -6.00 -4.22
N VAL A 74 -16.48 -5.25 -3.30
CA VAL A 74 -15.79 -4.00 -3.63
C VAL A 74 -14.43 -4.32 -4.23
N VAL A 75 -14.10 -3.66 -5.34
CA VAL A 75 -12.81 -3.80 -6.00
C VAL A 75 -11.93 -2.61 -5.62
N PHE A 76 -10.72 -2.89 -5.14
CA PHE A 76 -9.71 -1.89 -4.82
C PHE A 76 -8.60 -1.92 -5.87
N VAL A 77 -8.39 -0.79 -6.52
CA VAL A 77 -7.26 -0.56 -7.43
C VAL A 77 -6.19 0.15 -6.62
N ILE A 78 -5.02 -0.46 -6.47
CA ILE A 78 -3.92 0.09 -5.69
C ILE A 78 -2.80 0.53 -6.63
N GLU A 79 -2.45 1.80 -6.53
CA GLU A 79 -1.49 2.44 -7.42
C GLU A 79 -0.38 3.09 -6.59
N HIS A 80 0.85 2.98 -7.07
CA HIS A 80 2.02 3.55 -6.41
C HIS A 80 2.83 4.40 -7.40
N GLN A 81 3.07 5.66 -7.05
CA GLN A 81 3.77 6.60 -7.94
C GLN A 81 4.82 7.42 -7.18
N SER A 82 6.05 7.42 -7.71
CA SER A 82 7.13 8.30 -7.25
C SER A 82 7.09 9.69 -7.91
N SER A 83 6.31 9.84 -8.98
CA SER A 83 6.21 11.08 -9.76
C SER A 83 4.75 11.39 -10.11
N PRO A 84 4.36 12.68 -10.17
CA PRO A 84 3.01 13.07 -10.57
C PRO A 84 2.66 12.59 -11.99
N ASP A 85 1.50 11.96 -12.14
CA ASP A 85 0.90 11.59 -13.43
C ASP A 85 -0.31 12.51 -13.69
N PRO A 86 -0.23 13.46 -14.65
CA PRO A 86 -1.30 14.39 -14.96
C PRO A 86 -2.63 13.73 -15.37
N LEU A 87 -2.59 12.48 -15.86
CA LEU A 87 -3.76 11.73 -16.32
C LEU A 87 -4.17 10.60 -15.38
N MET A 88 -3.65 10.58 -14.15
CA MET A 88 -3.93 9.54 -13.17
C MET A 88 -5.43 9.31 -12.92
N PRO A 89 -6.29 10.34 -12.80
CA PRO A 89 -7.74 10.11 -12.66
C PRO A 89 -8.38 9.47 -13.89
N LEU A 90 -7.92 9.81 -15.10
CA LEU A 90 -8.40 9.18 -16.34
C LEU A 90 -7.97 7.71 -16.40
N ARG A 91 -6.74 7.39 -15.98
CA ARG A 91 -6.27 6.00 -15.88
C ARG A 91 -7.15 5.20 -14.92
N ALA A 92 -7.39 5.73 -13.73
CA ALA A 92 -8.26 5.11 -12.74
C ALA A 92 -9.70 4.90 -13.26
N LEU A 93 -10.27 5.90 -13.98
CA LEU A 93 -11.60 5.77 -14.59
C LEU A 93 -11.63 4.65 -15.64
N ARG A 94 -10.60 4.54 -16.49
CA ARG A 94 -10.53 3.43 -17.46
C ARG A 94 -10.45 2.07 -16.77
N THR A 95 -9.65 1.95 -15.71
CA THR A 95 -9.58 0.72 -14.91
C THR A 95 -10.93 0.37 -14.29
N THR A 96 -11.64 1.36 -13.75
CA THR A 96 -13.00 1.19 -13.21
C THR A 96 -13.97 0.65 -14.27
N VAL A 97 -13.97 1.25 -15.47
CA VAL A 97 -14.83 0.78 -16.58
C VAL A 97 -14.49 -0.66 -16.97
N ARG A 98 -13.20 -1.03 -17.03
CA ARG A 98 -12.81 -2.42 -17.33
C ARG A 98 -13.30 -3.43 -16.30
N VAL A 99 -13.18 -3.08 -15.02
CA VAL A 99 -13.74 -3.92 -13.94
C VAL A 99 -15.25 -4.09 -14.14
N TRP A 100 -15.96 -3.04 -14.54
CA TRP A 100 -17.39 -3.10 -14.81
C TRP A 100 -17.75 -3.93 -16.04
N GLU A 101 -16.95 -3.87 -17.11
CA GLU A 101 -17.15 -4.67 -18.34
C GLU A 101 -17.00 -6.18 -18.10
N GLN A 102 -16.30 -6.59 -17.03
CA GLN A 102 -16.14 -7.99 -16.66
C GLN A 102 -17.31 -8.56 -15.85
N VAL A 103 -18.25 -7.73 -15.40
CA VAL A 103 -19.35 -8.20 -14.54
C VAL A 103 -20.54 -8.62 -15.37
N GLU A 104 -20.98 -9.85 -15.16
CA GLU A 104 -22.24 -10.36 -15.70
C GLU A 104 -23.39 -9.95 -14.76
N GLY A 105 -24.17 -8.93 -15.14
CA GLY A 105 -25.32 -8.49 -14.36
C GLY A 105 -25.72 -7.03 -14.57
N SER A 106 -26.80 -6.61 -13.93
CA SER A 106 -27.34 -5.23 -14.04
C SER A 106 -26.82 -4.27 -12.96
N ARG A 107 -26.01 -4.75 -12.01
CA ARG A 107 -25.45 -3.94 -10.92
C ARG A 107 -23.93 -3.99 -10.93
N LEU A 108 -23.32 -2.82 -10.87
CA LEU A 108 -21.87 -2.66 -10.90
C LEU A 108 -21.28 -2.76 -9.48
N PRO A 109 -20.11 -3.39 -9.31
CA PRO A 109 -19.37 -3.33 -8.07
C PRO A 109 -18.85 -1.90 -7.83
N MET A 110 -18.68 -1.54 -6.57
CA MET A 110 -17.91 -0.34 -6.24
C MET A 110 -16.45 -0.58 -6.59
N VAL A 111 -15.84 0.37 -7.30
CA VAL A 111 -14.41 0.38 -7.59
C VAL A 111 -13.79 1.61 -6.91
N VAL A 112 -12.81 1.40 -6.04
CA VAL A 112 -12.12 2.46 -5.31
C VAL A 112 -10.65 2.43 -5.68
N THR A 113 -10.14 3.53 -6.22
CA THR A 113 -8.71 3.66 -6.54
C THR A 113 -7.97 4.38 -5.41
N LEU A 114 -7.01 3.69 -4.81
CA LEU A 114 -6.08 4.25 -3.85
C LEU A 114 -4.75 4.54 -4.53
N LEU A 115 -4.25 5.76 -4.35
CA LEU A 115 -2.98 6.20 -4.89
C LEU A 115 -2.02 6.53 -3.75
N PHE A 116 -0.91 5.80 -3.68
CA PHE A 116 0.20 6.07 -2.78
C PHE A 116 1.27 6.89 -3.53
N ALA A 117 1.31 8.18 -3.25
CA ALA A 117 2.28 9.10 -3.82
C ALA A 117 3.47 9.25 -2.87
N HIS A 118 4.68 8.96 -3.32
CA HIS A 118 5.88 9.02 -2.47
C HIS A 118 6.99 9.92 -3.01
N GLY A 119 6.68 10.88 -3.89
CA GLY A 119 7.70 11.75 -4.49
C GLY A 119 8.43 12.65 -3.48
N ALA A 120 9.53 13.26 -3.92
CA ALA A 120 10.32 14.19 -3.11
C ALA A 120 9.56 15.47 -2.69
N LYS A 121 8.47 15.79 -3.39
CA LYS A 121 7.60 16.94 -3.18
C LYS A 121 6.14 16.47 -3.04
N PRO A 122 5.26 17.27 -2.42
CA PRO A 122 3.83 16.99 -2.36
C PRO A 122 3.25 16.72 -3.76
N TRP A 123 2.22 15.89 -3.82
CA TRP A 123 1.51 15.58 -5.06
C TRP A 123 0.83 16.82 -5.63
N THR A 124 1.06 17.10 -6.91
CA THR A 124 0.54 18.29 -7.59
C THR A 124 -0.33 17.99 -8.81
N ALA A 125 -0.47 16.73 -9.21
CA ALA A 125 -1.29 16.34 -10.35
C ALA A 125 -2.77 16.20 -9.96
N PRO A 126 -3.68 16.24 -10.94
CA PRO A 126 -5.11 16.07 -10.71
C PRO A 126 -5.45 14.81 -9.90
N THR A 127 -6.45 14.93 -9.01
CA THR A 127 -6.91 13.83 -8.14
C THR A 127 -8.33 13.36 -8.43
N ARG A 128 -9.00 14.01 -9.39
CA ARG A 128 -10.33 13.64 -9.87
C ARG A 128 -10.51 13.96 -11.34
N VAL A 129 -11.51 13.36 -11.98
CA VAL A 129 -11.76 13.53 -13.43
C VAL A 129 -12.17 14.97 -13.75
N SER A 130 -12.93 15.64 -12.90
CA SER A 130 -13.35 17.02 -13.15
C SER A 130 -12.21 18.04 -13.22
N GLU A 131 -11.04 17.73 -12.68
CA GLU A 131 -9.82 18.56 -12.81
C GLU A 131 -9.13 18.40 -14.18
N LEU A 132 -9.59 17.46 -15.03
CA LEU A 132 -9.05 17.21 -16.37
C LEU A 132 -9.84 17.88 -17.49
N TYR A 133 -11.03 18.41 -17.21
CA TYR A 133 -11.84 19.06 -18.24
C TYR A 133 -11.20 20.37 -18.69
N ASP A 134 -11.04 20.54 -20.00
CA ASP A 134 -10.65 21.80 -20.63
C ASP A 134 -11.88 22.73 -20.71
N ALA A 135 -12.36 23.17 -19.53
CA ALA A 135 -13.54 24.00 -19.37
C ALA A 135 -13.42 24.89 -18.13
N ALA A 136 -14.19 25.99 -18.10
CA ALA A 136 -14.24 26.86 -16.93
C ALA A 136 -14.84 26.12 -15.71
N PRO A 137 -14.32 26.33 -14.48
CA PRO A 137 -14.77 25.61 -13.30
C PRO A 137 -16.27 25.75 -12.98
N ASP A 138 -16.87 26.90 -13.29
CA ASP A 138 -18.30 27.17 -13.11
C ASP A 138 -19.17 26.39 -14.11
N ALA A 139 -18.71 26.21 -15.34
CA ALA A 139 -19.38 25.35 -16.33
C ALA A 139 -19.35 23.87 -15.91
N VAL A 140 -18.21 23.39 -15.41
CA VAL A 140 -18.08 22.02 -14.87
C VAL A 140 -18.99 21.83 -13.66
N ALA A 141 -19.00 22.79 -12.73
CA ALA A 141 -19.88 22.76 -11.57
C ALA A 141 -21.37 22.84 -11.94
N GLY A 142 -21.72 23.63 -12.96
CA GLY A 142 -23.08 23.80 -13.46
C GLY A 142 -23.68 22.52 -14.04
N LEU A 143 -22.87 21.67 -14.69
CA LEU A 143 -23.28 20.33 -15.13
C LEU A 143 -23.29 19.31 -14.00
N GLY A 144 -22.39 19.46 -13.01
CA GLY A 144 -22.38 18.65 -11.79
C GLY A 144 -22.41 17.14 -12.08
N GLY A 145 -23.38 16.44 -11.50
CA GLY A 145 -23.54 14.98 -11.62
C GLY A 145 -23.88 14.47 -13.03
N ALA A 146 -24.09 15.34 -14.01
CA ALA A 146 -24.21 14.95 -15.42
C ALA A 146 -22.87 14.58 -16.06
N LEU A 147 -21.75 15.00 -15.47
CA LEU A 147 -20.40 14.65 -15.92
C LEU A 147 -19.91 13.38 -15.22
N PRO A 148 -19.14 12.51 -15.92
CA PRO A 148 -18.43 11.42 -15.27
C PRO A 148 -17.50 11.95 -14.17
N GLU A 149 -17.59 11.37 -12.98
CA GLU A 149 -16.72 11.73 -11.87
C GLU A 149 -16.12 10.48 -11.25
N LEU A 150 -14.80 10.52 -11.07
CA LEU A 150 -14.06 9.60 -10.25
C LEU A 150 -13.03 10.41 -9.49
N ARG A 151 -12.95 10.17 -8.18
CA ARG A 151 -11.93 10.75 -7.31
C ARG A 151 -11.03 9.65 -6.75
N LEU A 152 -9.74 9.91 -6.78
CA LEU A 152 -8.72 9.07 -6.16
C LEU A 152 -8.74 9.24 -4.64
N VAL A 153 -8.56 8.14 -3.90
CA VAL A 153 -8.15 8.20 -2.50
C VAL A 153 -6.63 8.35 -2.48
N LEU A 154 -6.16 9.60 -2.38
CA LEU A 154 -4.74 9.93 -2.38
C LEU A 154 -4.16 9.82 -0.96
N GLN A 155 -3.10 9.04 -0.82
CA GLN A 155 -2.20 9.02 0.32
C GLN A 155 -0.84 9.61 -0.11
N ASP A 156 -0.62 10.88 0.20
CA ASP A 156 0.62 11.60 -0.13
C ASP A 156 1.63 11.47 1.03
N LEU A 157 2.65 10.64 0.83
CA LEU A 157 3.68 10.35 1.82
C LEU A 157 4.61 11.54 2.06
N ALA A 158 4.78 12.44 1.09
CA ALA A 158 5.69 13.58 1.22
C ALA A 158 5.24 14.53 2.35
N ILE A 159 3.92 14.65 2.54
CA ILE A 159 3.30 15.52 3.56
C ILE A 159 2.78 14.76 4.78
N THR A 160 2.75 13.43 4.74
CA THR A 160 2.27 12.62 5.87
C THR A 160 3.42 12.38 6.87
N PRO A 161 3.31 12.80 8.13
CA PRO A 161 4.31 12.49 9.15
C PRO A 161 4.26 10.99 9.53
N ASP A 162 5.38 10.44 10.02
CA ASP A 162 5.53 9.00 10.28
C ASP A 162 4.50 8.49 11.31
N GLU A 163 4.19 9.31 12.31
CA GLU A 163 3.23 8.98 13.37
C GLU A 163 1.82 8.81 12.80
N ALA A 164 1.45 9.66 11.83
CA ALA A 164 0.16 9.63 11.15
C ALA A 164 0.10 8.66 9.97
N MET A 165 1.21 7.97 9.66
CA MET A 165 1.26 7.03 8.54
C MET A 165 0.24 5.88 8.76
N PRO A 166 -0.61 5.57 7.77
CA PRO A 166 -1.68 4.59 7.93
C PRO A 166 -1.13 3.16 8.01
N GLY A 167 -1.97 2.28 8.54
CA GLY A 167 -1.66 0.86 8.69
C GLY A 167 -0.91 0.53 9.98
N GLU A 168 -0.39 -0.70 10.01
CA GLU A 168 0.29 -1.31 11.16
C GLU A 168 1.52 -2.08 10.65
N GLY A 169 2.38 -2.55 11.56
CA GLY A 169 3.49 -3.45 11.24
C GLY A 169 4.31 -3.10 10.01
N GLY A 170 4.41 -4.06 9.08
CA GLY A 170 5.22 -3.95 7.87
C GLY A 170 4.66 -2.97 6.86
N GLY A 171 3.34 -2.88 6.73
CA GLY A 171 2.65 -1.93 5.86
C GLY A 171 2.97 -0.48 6.24
N LYS A 172 2.82 -0.14 7.54
CA LYS A 172 3.17 1.21 8.03
C LYS A 172 4.66 1.51 7.85
N LEU A 173 5.51 0.55 8.20
CA LEU A 173 6.96 0.71 8.04
C LEU A 173 7.34 0.94 6.57
N ALA A 174 6.78 0.18 5.62
CA ALA A 174 7.06 0.34 4.20
C ALA A 174 6.76 1.76 3.71
N LEU A 175 5.62 2.34 4.12
CA LEU A 175 5.26 3.72 3.76
C LEU A 175 6.23 4.75 4.36
N ILE A 176 6.67 4.55 5.61
CA ILE A 176 7.71 5.39 6.23
C ILE A 176 9.02 5.30 5.45
N LEU A 177 9.47 4.09 5.09
CA LEU A 177 10.71 3.90 4.32
C LEU A 177 10.61 4.52 2.91
N LEU A 178 9.45 4.43 2.24
CA LEU A 178 9.20 5.08 0.96
C LEU A 178 9.24 6.61 1.07
N ARG A 179 8.63 7.19 2.11
CA ARG A 179 8.69 8.63 2.41
C ARG A 179 10.13 9.13 2.56
N HIS A 180 10.97 8.34 3.23
CA HIS A 180 12.36 8.70 3.51
C HIS A 180 13.31 8.43 2.33
N ALA A 181 12.84 7.74 1.29
CA ALA A 181 13.65 7.38 0.11
C ALA A 181 14.29 8.58 -0.58
N HIS A 182 13.54 9.66 -0.79
CA HIS A 182 14.04 10.86 -1.45
C HIS A 182 14.91 11.76 -0.55
N LYS A 183 15.04 11.43 0.73
CA LYS A 183 15.89 12.16 1.70
C LYS A 183 17.22 11.44 1.95
N GLY A 184 17.42 10.24 1.41
CA GLY A 184 18.63 9.44 1.62
C GLY A 184 18.77 8.83 3.02
N ASN A 185 17.85 9.08 3.94
CA ASN A 185 17.94 8.68 5.35
C ASN A 185 17.03 7.49 5.70
N VAL A 186 16.80 6.58 4.74
CA VAL A 186 15.92 5.41 4.91
C VAL A 186 16.34 4.53 6.08
N TRP A 187 17.65 4.35 6.30
CA TRP A 187 18.14 3.57 7.43
C TRP A 187 17.82 4.22 8.78
N ASP A 188 17.96 5.54 8.90
CA ASP A 188 17.58 6.26 10.12
C ASP A 188 16.10 6.08 10.43
N ALA A 189 15.25 6.10 9.38
CA ALA A 189 13.83 5.83 9.51
C ALA A 189 13.53 4.41 9.97
N LEU A 190 14.23 3.40 9.42
CA LEU A 190 14.12 2.00 9.89
C LEU A 190 14.51 1.89 11.38
N GLU A 191 15.61 2.52 11.76
CA GLU A 191 16.13 2.45 13.12
C GLU A 191 15.22 3.13 14.15
N ALA A 192 14.64 4.28 13.78
CA ALA A 192 13.63 4.94 14.60
C ALA A 192 12.35 4.09 14.77
N ASN A 193 12.11 3.16 13.84
CA ASN A 193 10.90 2.33 13.78
C ASN A 193 11.19 0.83 13.99
N VAL A 194 12.24 0.49 14.75
CA VAL A 194 12.56 -0.90 15.13
C VAL A 194 11.37 -1.69 15.67
N PRO A 195 10.47 -1.13 16.52
CA PRO A 195 9.28 -1.86 16.95
C PRO A 195 8.35 -2.28 15.80
N LEU A 196 8.16 -1.41 14.79
CA LEU A 196 7.38 -1.76 13.59
C LEU A 196 8.08 -2.83 12.76
N PHE A 197 9.41 -2.80 12.68
CA PHE A 197 10.18 -3.85 12.01
C PHE A 197 10.02 -5.20 12.73
N ALA A 198 10.08 -5.22 14.06
CA ALA A 198 9.86 -6.43 14.84
C ALA A 198 8.42 -6.98 14.67
N GLU A 199 7.43 -6.10 14.54
CA GLU A 199 6.05 -6.50 14.20
C GLU A 199 5.99 -7.05 12.76
N ALA A 200 6.66 -6.41 11.80
CA ALA A 200 6.73 -6.85 10.41
C ALA A 200 7.32 -8.27 10.30
N VAL A 201 8.39 -8.59 11.04
CA VAL A 201 8.95 -9.95 11.10
C VAL A 201 7.89 -10.98 11.52
N LYS A 202 7.07 -10.66 12.52
CA LYS A 202 6.00 -11.56 13.00
C LYS A 202 4.86 -11.74 11.99
N ARG A 203 4.50 -10.68 11.26
CA ARG A 203 3.32 -10.66 10.37
C ARG A 203 3.61 -11.10 8.95
N LEU A 204 4.72 -10.64 8.38
CA LEU A 204 5.14 -10.90 7.00
C LEU A 204 5.98 -12.17 6.86
N GLY A 205 6.57 -12.63 7.96
CA GLY A 205 7.60 -13.67 7.98
C GLY A 205 8.98 -13.16 7.56
N ASP A 206 10.01 -13.92 7.93
CA ASP A 206 11.42 -13.51 7.82
C ASP A 206 11.82 -13.08 6.40
N SER A 207 11.40 -13.82 5.37
CA SER A 207 11.78 -13.55 3.98
C SER A 207 11.35 -12.14 3.50
N ARG A 208 10.10 -11.75 3.78
CA ARG A 208 9.58 -10.44 3.40
C ARG A 208 10.09 -9.32 4.31
N ALA A 209 10.27 -9.60 5.60
CA ALA A 209 10.91 -8.66 6.52
C ALA A 209 12.36 -8.36 6.11
N VAL A 210 13.11 -9.35 5.63
CA VAL A 210 14.44 -9.15 5.03
C VAL A 210 14.36 -8.26 3.78
N GLY A 211 13.25 -8.28 3.03
CA GLY A 211 13.05 -7.36 1.92
C GLY A 211 12.92 -5.89 2.34
N LEU A 212 12.24 -5.58 3.45
CA LEU A 212 12.23 -4.23 4.05
C LEU A 212 13.65 -3.77 4.43
N LEU A 213 14.42 -4.68 5.04
CA LEU A 213 15.81 -4.41 5.41
C LEU A 213 16.70 -4.21 4.18
N THR A 214 16.55 -5.06 3.17
CA THR A 214 17.32 -5.00 1.92
C THR A 214 17.04 -3.70 1.18
N TYR A 215 15.78 -3.26 1.16
CA TYR A 215 15.41 -1.96 0.64
C TYR A 215 16.11 -0.83 1.39
N ALA A 216 16.07 -0.84 2.72
CA ALA A 216 16.73 0.20 3.53
C ALA A 216 18.24 0.24 3.28
N MET A 217 18.90 -0.92 3.18
CA MET A 217 20.33 -1.00 2.85
C MET A 217 20.67 -0.47 1.45
N HIS A 218 19.78 -0.68 0.48
CA HIS A 218 20.01 -0.32 -0.91
C HIS A 218 19.72 1.16 -1.23
N VAL A 219 18.73 1.75 -0.56
CA VAL A 219 18.27 3.13 -0.83
C VAL A 219 18.85 4.15 0.14
N SER A 220 19.42 3.70 1.26
CA SER A 220 20.04 4.59 2.24
C SER A 220 21.39 5.12 1.77
N ASP A 221 21.60 6.43 1.92
CA ASP A 221 22.89 7.10 1.74
C ASP A 221 23.72 7.12 3.03
N VAL A 222 23.11 6.77 4.17
CA VAL A 222 23.80 6.71 5.47
C VAL A 222 24.37 5.32 5.76
N PRO A 223 25.57 5.22 6.39
CA PRO A 223 26.17 3.94 6.78
C PRO A 223 25.30 3.14 7.75
N TRP A 224 25.25 1.83 7.56
CA TRP A 224 24.32 0.95 8.28
C TRP A 224 24.94 -0.33 8.84
N GLU A 225 26.14 -0.72 8.41
CA GLU A 225 26.74 -2.04 8.64
C GLU A 225 26.91 -2.36 10.13
N ARG A 226 27.44 -1.41 10.92
CA ARG A 226 27.54 -1.57 12.38
C ARG A 226 26.17 -1.57 13.06
N ARG A 227 25.28 -0.69 12.61
CA ARG A 227 23.95 -0.46 13.19
C ARG A 227 23.04 -1.68 12.98
N LEU A 228 23.20 -2.36 11.84
CA LEU A 228 22.52 -3.61 11.51
C LEU A 228 22.75 -4.68 12.59
N ALA A 229 24.02 -4.89 12.95
CA ALA A 229 24.41 -5.91 13.92
C ALA A 229 23.88 -5.62 15.33
N GLU A 230 23.87 -4.35 15.73
CA GLU A 230 23.46 -3.92 17.06
C GLU A 230 21.95 -3.88 17.25
N LYS A 231 21.19 -3.40 16.25
CA LYS A 231 19.77 -3.05 16.43
C LYS A 231 18.79 -3.96 15.70
N ILE A 232 19.21 -4.60 14.61
CA ILE A 232 18.30 -5.34 13.71
C ILE A 232 18.52 -6.85 13.79
N LEU A 233 19.77 -7.33 13.65
CA LEU A 233 20.06 -8.76 13.67
C LEU A 233 19.53 -9.50 14.91
N PRO A 234 19.50 -8.92 16.13
CA PRO A 234 18.92 -9.60 17.29
C PRO A 234 17.43 -9.94 17.13
N LEU A 235 16.68 -9.21 16.29
CA LEU A 235 15.25 -9.39 16.06
C LEU A 235 14.94 -10.52 15.08
N LEU A 236 15.91 -10.87 14.23
CA LEU A 236 15.79 -11.94 13.22
C LEU A 236 16.24 -13.30 13.75
N LYS A 237 16.83 -13.35 14.96
CA LYS A 237 17.22 -14.62 15.58
C LYS A 237 15.96 -15.31 16.13
N PRO A 238 15.78 -16.63 15.89
CA PRO A 238 14.69 -17.37 16.52
C PRO A 238 14.81 -17.27 18.04
N PRO A 239 13.69 -17.26 18.79
CA PRO A 239 13.72 -17.20 20.25
C PRO A 239 14.59 -18.35 20.77
N GLN A 240 15.60 -18.02 21.59
CA GLN A 240 16.35 -19.05 22.30
C GLN A 240 15.37 -19.80 23.19
N ARG A 241 15.10 -21.07 22.87
CA ARG A 241 14.45 -21.97 23.82
C ARG A 241 15.34 -21.96 25.06
N GLU A 242 14.82 -21.50 26.19
CA GLU A 242 15.44 -21.76 27.49
C GLU A 242 15.63 -23.26 27.58
N VAL A 243 16.88 -23.71 27.43
CA VAL A 243 17.26 -25.07 27.77
C VAL A 243 17.20 -25.09 29.29
N ASP A 244 16.04 -25.47 29.80
CA ASP A 244 15.81 -25.72 31.21
C ASP A 244 16.79 -26.82 31.65
N ARG A 245 17.98 -26.41 32.11
CA ARG A 245 18.98 -27.29 32.70
C ARG A 245 18.49 -27.66 34.09
N GLY A 246 17.48 -28.53 34.12
CA GLY A 246 17.14 -29.34 35.28
C GLY A 246 18.31 -30.25 35.62
N LEU A 247 19.31 -29.71 36.32
CA LEU A 247 20.30 -30.47 37.06
C LEU A 247 19.59 -31.22 38.20
N ARG A 248 18.97 -32.36 37.88
CA ARG A 248 18.74 -33.40 38.89
C ARG A 248 20.08 -34.07 39.16
N ARG A 249 20.67 -33.73 40.31
CA ARG A 249 21.80 -34.49 40.88
C ARG A 249 21.33 -35.93 41.15
N PRO A 250 22.16 -36.96 40.90
CA PRO A 250 21.87 -38.29 41.40
C PRO A 250 22.09 -38.32 42.91
N THR A 251 21.05 -38.66 43.67
CA THR A 251 21.22 -39.16 45.03
C THR A 251 21.65 -40.62 44.95
N PHE A 252 22.74 -40.92 45.67
CA PHE A 252 23.29 -42.25 45.91
C PHE A 252 22.29 -43.19 46.58
#